data_AF-A0A2W2C588-F1
#
_entry.id   AF-A0A2W2C588-F1
#
_cell.length_a   1.000
_cell.length_b   1.000
_cell.length_c   1.000
_cell.angle_alpha   90.00
_cell.angle_beta   90.00
_cell.angle_gamma   90.00
#
_symmetry.space_group_name_H-M   'P 1'
#
loop_
_entity.id
_entity.type
_entity.pdbx_description
1 polymer ?
#
loop_
_entity_poly.entity_id
_entity_poly.type
_entity_poly.pdbx_seq_one_letter_code
_entity_poly.pdbx_strand_id
1 'polypeptide(L)'
;MVPEWRSVLDRPHTHSHRSIPLDDVKDSNGNILKDGDSVHVIKDLKVKGAGETLKRGTLIKNIRLTGNPGEIEGRTATIKGLVLKTEFLKKA
;
A
#
# COMPACT_ATOMS: atom_id res chain seq x y z
N MET A 1 56.70 6.24 28.72
CA MET A 1 55.60 7.23 28.79
C MET A 1 55.24 7.64 27.36
N VAL A 2 54.18 7.05 26.82
CA VAL A 2 53.25 7.63 25.82
C VAL A 2 51.95 6.81 25.94
N PRO A 3 50.80 7.38 26.32
CA PRO A 3 49.54 6.65 26.34
C PRO A 3 48.89 6.74 24.95
N GLU A 4 48.68 5.59 24.31
CA GLU A 4 47.96 5.49 23.03
C GLU A 4 46.45 5.60 23.29
N TRP A 5 45.80 6.52 22.59
CA TRP A 5 44.43 6.93 22.84
C TRP A 5 43.44 6.01 22.10
N ARG A 6 42.56 5.36 22.87
CA ARG A 6 41.16 5.02 22.58
C ARG A 6 40.78 4.83 21.09
N SER A 7 40.80 3.58 20.62
CA SER A 7 39.99 3.16 19.46
C SER A 7 38.51 3.07 19.85
N VAL A 8 37.84 4.21 19.83
CA VAL A 8 36.37 4.36 19.89
C VAL A 8 35.70 3.96 18.56
N LEU A 9 36.38 3.17 17.73
CA LEU A 9 36.00 2.85 16.36
C LEU A 9 35.74 1.36 16.16
N ASP A 10 35.02 0.73 17.10
CA ASP A 10 34.22 -0.46 16.79
C ASP A 10 32.79 -0.20 17.24
N ARG A 11 32.13 0.67 16.50
CA ARG A 11 30.67 0.67 16.43
C ARG A 11 30.36 0.31 14.99
N PRO A 12 29.83 -0.90 14.69
CA PRO A 12 29.23 -1.12 13.40
C PRO A 12 28.10 -0.11 13.27
N HIS A 13 28.31 0.90 12.43
CA HIS A 13 27.23 1.72 11.94
C HIS A 13 26.33 0.76 11.17
N THR A 14 25.24 0.30 11.80
CA THR A 14 24.11 -0.26 11.08
C THR A 14 23.56 0.89 10.24
N HIS A 15 24.18 1.08 9.07
CA HIS A 15 23.69 1.96 8.04
C HIS A 15 22.33 1.37 7.70
N SER A 16 21.27 1.93 8.29
CA SER A 16 19.90 1.71 7.83
C SER A 16 19.93 2.10 6.37
N HIS A 17 20.08 1.10 5.52
CA HIS A 17 19.84 1.21 4.10
C HIS A 17 18.34 1.47 3.98
N ARG A 18 17.96 2.73 4.20
CA ARG A 18 16.66 3.25 3.82
C ARG A 18 16.74 3.34 2.30
N SER A 19 16.64 2.18 1.66
CA SER A 19 16.12 2.06 0.32
C SER A 19 14.82 2.84 0.36
N ILE A 20 14.85 4.05 -0.18
CA ILE A 20 13.66 4.80 -0.59
C ILE A 20 12.79 3.79 -1.33
N PRO A 21 11.71 3.27 -0.71
CA PRO A 21 10.90 2.28 -1.38
C PRO A 21 10.19 3.05 -2.48
N LEU A 22 10.52 2.70 -3.73
CA LEU A 22 9.81 3.12 -4.92
C LEU A 22 8.31 2.92 -4.63
N ASP A 23 7.58 4.02 -4.57
CA ASP A 23 6.18 4.20 -4.19
C ASP A 23 5.37 2.90 -3.97
N ASP A 24 5.59 2.26 -2.82
CA ASP A 24 4.83 1.06 -2.45
C ASP A 24 3.36 1.44 -2.31
N VAL A 25 2.51 0.74 -3.06
CA VAL A 25 1.06 0.88 -2.95
C VAL A 25 0.62 0.34 -1.59
N LYS A 26 0.07 1.20 -0.75
CA LYS A 26 -0.35 0.87 0.62
C LYS A 26 -1.83 1.08 0.81
N ASP A 27 -2.45 0.22 1.59
CA ASP A 27 -3.84 0.40 2.04
C ASP A 27 -3.95 1.50 3.11
N SER A 28 -5.18 1.81 3.54
CA SER A 28 -5.48 2.79 4.60
C SER A 28 -4.71 2.55 5.91
N ASN A 29 -4.42 1.29 6.25
CA ASN A 29 -3.66 0.89 7.43
C ASN A 29 -2.13 0.86 7.22
N GLY A 30 -1.64 1.17 6.02
CA GLY A 30 -0.22 1.16 5.68
C GLY A 30 0.34 -0.21 5.30
N ASN A 31 -0.50 -1.22 5.06
CA ASN A 31 -0.01 -2.53 4.57
C ASN A 31 0.25 -2.46 3.07
N ILE A 32 1.34 -3.09 2.65
CA ILE A 32 1.73 -3.20 1.25
C ILE A 32 0.73 -4.06 0.49
N LEU A 33 0.17 -3.50 -0.58
CA LEU A 33 -0.70 -4.18 -1.52
C LEU A 33 0.11 -4.76 -2.68
N LYS A 34 -0.35 -5.86 -3.24
CA LYS A 34 0.28 -6.56 -4.36
C LYS A 34 -0.76 -6.87 -5.43
N ASP A 35 -0.30 -7.10 -6.64
CA ASP A 35 -1.16 -7.58 -7.72
C ASP A 35 -1.76 -8.94 -7.33
N GLY A 36 -3.04 -9.13 -7.61
CA GLY A 36 -3.80 -10.32 -7.25
C GLY A 36 -4.32 -10.37 -5.82
N ASP A 37 -3.97 -9.41 -4.96
CA ASP A 37 -4.42 -9.36 -3.57
C ASP A 37 -5.93 -9.05 -3.47
N SER A 38 -6.48 -9.11 -2.25
CA SER A 38 -7.89 -8.82 -2.00
C SER A 38 -8.01 -7.73 -0.96
N VAL A 39 -8.95 -6.82 -1.16
CA VAL A 39 -9.13 -5.66 -0.29
C VAL A 39 -10.61 -5.44 0.03
N HIS A 40 -10.89 -4.99 1.23
CA HIS A 40 -12.21 -4.56 1.68
C HIS A 40 -12.32 -3.05 1.60
N VAL A 41 -13.48 -2.58 1.15
CA VAL A 41 -13.80 -1.15 1.20
C VAL A 41 -14.16 -0.77 2.64
N ILE A 42 -13.49 0.22 3.22
CA ILE A 42 -13.73 0.62 4.63
C ILE A 42 -14.83 1.66 4.80
N LYS A 43 -15.33 2.24 3.71
CA LYS A 43 -16.43 3.22 3.70
C LYS A 43 -17.35 3.03 2.50
N ASP A 44 -18.44 3.79 2.43
CA ASP A 44 -19.31 3.85 1.27
C ASP A 44 -18.64 4.71 0.18
N LEU A 45 -18.46 4.15 -1.02
CA LEU A 45 -17.84 4.83 -2.16
C LEU A 45 -18.78 4.85 -3.36
N LYS A 46 -19.13 6.04 -3.84
CA LYS A 46 -19.91 6.18 -5.08
C LYS A 46 -19.00 6.00 -6.28
N VAL A 47 -19.29 5.00 -7.13
CA VAL A 47 -18.53 4.75 -8.35
C VAL A 47 -19.01 5.72 -9.43
N LYS A 48 -18.09 6.55 -9.93
CA LYS A 48 -18.38 7.42 -11.08
C LYS A 48 -18.52 6.55 -12.33
N GLY A 49 -19.60 6.77 -13.11
CA GLY A 49 -19.84 6.06 -14.37
C GLY A 49 -20.77 4.85 -14.29
N ALA A 50 -20.87 4.17 -13.15
CA ALA A 50 -21.78 3.03 -12.99
C ALA A 50 -23.09 3.37 -12.26
N GLY A 51 -23.17 4.52 -11.59
CA GLY A 51 -24.33 4.89 -10.76
C GLY A 51 -24.48 4.04 -9.49
N GLU A 52 -23.68 2.99 -9.33
CA GLU A 52 -23.64 2.13 -8.16
C GLU A 52 -22.73 2.67 -7.06
N THR A 53 -23.07 2.31 -5.83
CA THR A 53 -22.31 2.65 -4.63
C THR A 53 -21.75 1.40 -4.00
N LEU A 54 -20.42 1.34 -3.88
CA LEU A 54 -19.71 0.30 -3.14
C LEU A 54 -19.95 0.51 -1.65
N LYS A 55 -20.68 -0.40 -1.01
CA LYS A 55 -20.91 -0.35 0.43
C LYS A 55 -19.62 -0.69 1.19
N ARG A 56 -19.49 -0.14 2.40
CA ARG A 56 -18.49 -0.58 3.36
C ARG A 56 -18.59 -2.10 3.54
N GLY A 57 -17.45 -2.78 3.55
CA GLY A 57 -17.35 -4.23 3.63
C GLY A 57 -17.37 -4.94 2.27
N THR A 58 -17.58 -4.20 1.16
CA THR A 58 -17.47 -4.81 -0.18
C THR A 58 -16.06 -5.36 -0.38
N LEU A 59 -15.98 -6.62 -0.79
CA LEU A 59 -14.73 -7.31 -1.06
C LEU A 59 -14.37 -7.18 -2.54
N ILE A 60 -13.23 -6.59 -2.82
CA ILE A 60 -12.64 -6.49 -4.16
C ILE A 60 -11.52 -7.51 -4.22
N LYS A 61 -11.67 -8.51 -5.09
CA LYS A 61 -10.71 -9.59 -5.27
C LYS A 61 -9.86 -9.35 -6.50
N ASN A 62 -8.63 -9.84 -6.47
CA ASN A 62 -7.70 -9.81 -7.60
C ASN A 62 -7.50 -8.37 -8.10
N ILE A 63 -7.07 -7.50 -7.19
CA ILE A 63 -6.71 -6.11 -7.51
C ILE A 63 -5.45 -6.07 -8.37
N ARG A 64 -5.30 -5.00 -9.15
CA ARG A 64 -4.10 -4.70 -9.90
C ARG A 64 -3.50 -3.38 -9.48
N LEU A 65 -2.18 -3.32 -9.42
CA LEU A 65 -1.47 -2.07 -9.13
C LEU A 65 -1.37 -1.24 -10.41
N THR A 66 -1.75 0.03 -10.34
CA THR A 66 -1.75 0.93 -11.53
C THR A 66 -0.44 1.69 -11.71
N GLY A 67 0.52 1.51 -10.78
CA GLY A 67 1.76 2.28 -10.72
C GLY A 67 1.63 3.59 -9.93
N ASN A 68 0.42 3.97 -9.50
CA ASN A 68 0.22 5.07 -8.57
C ASN A 68 0.02 4.51 -7.14
N PRO A 69 0.81 4.91 -6.14
CA PRO A 69 0.69 4.38 -4.76
C PRO A 69 -0.67 4.65 -4.11
N GLY A 70 -1.38 5.68 -4.56
CA GLY A 70 -2.69 6.07 -4.05
C GLY A 70 -3.86 5.35 -4.72
N GLU A 71 -3.63 4.53 -5.75
CA GLU A 71 -4.69 3.98 -6.60
C GLU A 71 -4.44 2.52 -6.95
N ILE A 72 -5.52 1.74 -7.03
CA ILE A 72 -5.51 0.38 -7.56
C ILE A 72 -6.64 0.20 -8.54
N GLU A 73 -6.48 -0.73 -9.47
CA GLU A 73 -7.55 -1.18 -10.34
C GLU A 73 -8.20 -2.41 -9.72
N GLY A 74 -9.51 -2.34 -9.50
CA GLY A 74 -10.32 -3.39 -8.94
C GLY A 74 -11.38 -3.89 -9.92
N ARG A 75 -11.97 -5.02 -9.57
CA ARG A 75 -13.16 -5.55 -10.26
C ARG A 75 -14.17 -6.06 -9.24
N THR A 76 -15.44 -5.76 -9.49
CA THR A 76 -16.59 -6.28 -8.76
C THR A 76 -17.29 -7.36 -9.60
N ALA A 77 -18.40 -7.90 -9.10
CA ALA A 77 -19.22 -8.84 -9.86
C ALA A 77 -19.81 -8.21 -11.14
N THR A 78 -20.18 -6.93 -11.07
CA THR A 78 -20.87 -6.21 -12.16
C THR A 78 -19.90 -5.41 -13.04
N ILE A 79 -18.85 -4.82 -12.44
CA ILE A 79 -17.98 -3.83 -13.09
C ILE A 79 -16.54 -4.32 -13.06
N LYS A 80 -15.87 -4.33 -14.22
CA LYS A 80 -14.45 -4.68 -14.34
C LYS A 80 -13.64 -3.43 -14.63
N GLY A 81 -12.42 -3.32 -14.07
CA GLY A 81 -11.49 -2.24 -14.37
C GLY A 81 -11.89 -0.90 -13.77
N LEU A 82 -12.36 -0.88 -12.52
CA LEU A 82 -12.63 0.37 -11.81
C LEU A 82 -11.40 0.80 -11.01
N VAL A 83 -11.05 2.08 -11.05
CA VAL A 83 -9.96 2.64 -10.25
C VAL A 83 -10.48 3.04 -8.87
N LEU A 84 -9.85 2.54 -7.82
CA LEU A 84 -10.18 2.80 -6.43
C LEU A 84 -8.98 3.43 -5.72
N LYS A 85 -9.26 4.39 -4.84
CA LYS A 85 -8.23 4.98 -3.99
C LYS A 85 -7.89 4.08 -2.81
N THR A 86 -6.60 3.84 -2.58
CA THR A 86 -6.12 2.94 -1.54
C THR A 86 -6.35 3.44 -0.12
N GLU A 87 -6.49 4.76 0.08
CA GLU A 87 -6.88 5.38 1.36
C GLU A 87 -8.25 4.88 1.89
N PHE A 88 -9.10 4.32 1.02
CA PHE A 88 -10.42 3.78 1.36
C PHE A 88 -10.50 2.26 1.29
N LEU A 89 -9.36 1.61 1.15
CA LEU A 89 -9.24 0.16 1.05
C LEU A 89 -8.45 -0.36 2.23
N LYS A 90 -8.79 -1.57 2.65
CA LYS A 90 -8.05 -2.31 3.66
C LYS A 90 -7.72 -3.69 3.12
N LYS A 91 -6.48 -4.14 3.30
CA LYS A 91 -6.09 -5.51 2.95
C LYS A 91 -7.00 -6.54 3.64
N ALA A 92 -7.49 -7.51 2.87
CA ALA A 92 -8.38 -8.58 3.32
C ALA A 92 -7.65 -9.68 4.09
#